data_AF-A0A7Y4HVG7-F1
#
_entry.id   AF-A0A7Y4HVG7-F1
#
_cell.length_a   1.000
_cell.length_b   1.000
_cell.length_c   1.000
_cell.angle_alpha   90.00
_cell.angle_beta   90.00
_cell.angle_gamma   90.00
#
_symmetry.space_group_name_H-M   'P 1'
#
loop_
_entity.id
_entity.type
_entity.pdbx_description
1 polymer ?
#
loop_
_entity_poly.entity_id
_entity_poly.type
_entity_poly.pdbx_seq_one_letter_code
_entity_poly.pdbx_strand_id
1 'polypeptide(L)'
;MYFRAGSLGMTAVTVLLCTACFSGDQTSSSSEEATTTPEPTPTSTYTPSQSVGDGPQAPNADEVPENPEWTPEDEDAAKQVAEDALADFARPDVEETQWANDFARWLTPEATTSYSAVDPANVPVKEVTGPATLDIDETNGFGVIATVPTDIGDYGVQLLRQGQDEPWKVNRLYPPEGAN
;
A
#
# COMPACT_ATOMS: atom_id res chain seq x y z
N MET A 1 -7.81 -53.00 -8.20
CA MET A 1 -8.73 -52.54 -9.25
C MET A 1 -8.11 -51.32 -9.92
N TYR A 2 -7.81 -51.47 -11.22
CA TYR A 2 -7.59 -50.51 -12.31
C TYR A 2 -6.90 -49.13 -12.10
N PHE A 3 -5.78 -48.96 -12.83
CA PHE A 3 -5.06 -47.74 -13.22
C PHE A 3 -5.82 -46.95 -14.32
N ARG A 4 -5.66 -45.61 -14.33
CA ARG A 4 -5.62 -44.70 -15.51
C ARG A 4 -4.87 -43.42 -15.06
N ALA A 5 -3.67 -43.04 -15.51
CA ALA A 5 -3.20 -42.67 -16.86
C ALA A 5 -4.11 -41.60 -17.51
N GLY A 6 -3.65 -40.44 -18.00
CA GLY A 6 -2.32 -39.90 -18.21
C GLY A 6 -2.43 -38.46 -18.76
N SER A 7 -1.26 -37.83 -18.88
CA SER A 7 -0.93 -36.49 -19.40
C SER A 7 -1.50 -36.11 -20.77
N LEU A 8 -1.77 -34.82 -20.98
CA LEU A 8 -1.50 -34.14 -22.26
C LEU A 8 -1.28 -32.63 -22.02
N GLY A 9 -0.06 -32.17 -22.28
CA GLY A 9 0.26 -30.76 -22.43
C GLY A 9 -0.09 -30.28 -23.85
N MET A 10 -0.29 -28.97 -24.00
CA MET A 10 -0.29 -28.31 -25.30
C MET A 10 0.25 -26.88 -25.14
N THR A 11 1.44 -26.68 -25.70
CA THR A 11 2.11 -25.39 -25.91
C THR A 11 1.39 -24.54 -26.96
N ALA A 12 1.34 -23.22 -26.76
CA ALA A 12 1.27 -22.26 -27.86
C ALA A 12 2.04 -20.98 -27.49
N VAL A 13 3.14 -20.78 -28.21
CA VAL A 13 3.97 -19.56 -28.23
C VAL A 13 3.36 -18.60 -29.24
N THR A 14 3.15 -17.35 -28.85
CA THR A 14 2.95 -16.23 -29.78
C THR A 14 3.78 -15.04 -29.34
N VAL A 15 4.84 -14.79 -30.10
CA VAL A 15 5.63 -13.55 -30.08
C VAL A 15 4.93 -12.54 -30.98
N LEU A 16 4.53 -11.40 -30.42
CA LEU A 16 4.04 -10.25 -31.18
C LEU A 16 5.00 -9.06 -30.96
N LEU A 17 5.88 -8.84 -31.93
CA LEU A 17 6.61 -7.59 -32.11
C LEU A 17 5.67 -6.58 -32.79
N CYS A 18 5.64 -5.32 -32.34
CA CYS A 18 5.49 -4.15 -33.22
C CYS A 18 5.65 -2.81 -32.47
N THR A 19 6.74 -2.12 -32.81
CA THR A 19 6.82 -0.70 -33.22
C THR A 19 6.40 0.43 -32.25
N ALA A 20 7.43 1.17 -31.85
CA ALA A 20 7.37 2.54 -31.34
C ALA A 20 6.70 3.53 -32.30
N CYS A 21 6.00 4.51 -31.74
CA CYS A 21 5.85 5.86 -32.30
C CYS A 21 5.78 6.87 -31.14
N PHE A 22 6.91 7.54 -30.92
CA PHE A 22 7.00 8.76 -30.13
C PHE A 22 6.60 9.92 -31.07
N SER A 23 5.45 10.54 -30.83
CA SER A 23 5.08 11.79 -31.49
C SER A 23 5.09 12.90 -30.46
N GLY A 24 6.25 13.56 -30.35
CA GLY A 24 6.28 14.94 -29.89
C GLY A 24 5.93 15.84 -31.06
N ASP A 25 5.00 16.77 -30.86
CA ASP A 25 4.92 17.98 -31.66
C ASP A 25 4.65 19.15 -30.71
N GLN A 26 5.71 19.92 -30.46
CA GLN A 26 5.63 21.29 -30.00
C GLN A 26 5.10 22.17 -31.12
N THR A 27 4.23 23.13 -30.81
CA THR A 27 4.18 24.53 -31.33
C THR A 27 2.78 25.06 -31.01
N SER A 28 2.62 26.02 -30.11
CA SER A 28 2.68 27.42 -30.51
C SER A 28 3.10 28.32 -29.37
N SER A 29 4.19 29.04 -29.60
CA SER A 29 4.46 30.33 -28.98
C SER A 29 3.37 31.32 -29.40
N SER A 30 2.72 31.96 -28.43
CA SER A 30 2.25 33.33 -28.62
C SER A 30 3.23 34.23 -27.89
N SER A 31 4.04 34.93 -28.68
CA SER A 31 4.90 36.00 -28.24
C SER A 31 3.99 37.18 -27.88
N GLU A 32 4.01 37.63 -26.64
CA GLU A 32 3.50 38.97 -26.32
C GLU A 32 4.58 39.73 -25.54
N GLU A 33 5.25 40.57 -26.33
CA GLU A 33 5.91 41.83 -26.04
C GLU A 33 6.14 42.20 -24.56
N ALA A 34 7.43 42.25 -24.21
CA ALA A 34 7.90 42.79 -22.95
C ALA A 34 7.67 44.31 -22.87
N THR A 35 6.96 44.75 -21.82
CA THR A 35 7.09 46.12 -21.30
C THR A 35 7.70 46.05 -19.92
N THR A 36 8.95 46.49 -19.81
CA THR A 36 9.73 46.58 -18.57
C THR A 36 9.11 47.61 -17.62
N THR A 37 8.60 47.16 -16.48
CA THR A 37 8.31 47.98 -15.29
C THR A 37 9.14 47.41 -14.14
N PRO A 38 9.85 48.24 -13.33
CA PRO A 38 10.69 47.73 -12.25
C PRO A 38 9.85 47.00 -11.19
N GLU A 39 10.21 45.75 -10.92
CA GLU A 39 9.57 44.85 -9.96
C GLU A 39 9.88 45.29 -8.52
N PRO A 40 8.87 45.58 -7.66
CA PRO A 40 9.08 45.64 -6.23
C PRO A 40 9.35 44.22 -5.72
N THR A 41 10.46 44.03 -4.99
CA THR A 41 10.80 42.76 -4.32
C THR A 41 9.60 42.25 -3.52
N PRO A 42 9.00 41.09 -3.85
CA PRO A 42 7.89 40.58 -3.08
C PRO A 42 8.42 40.06 -1.74
N THR A 43 8.20 40.83 -0.67
CA THR A 43 8.20 40.29 0.69
C THR A 43 6.98 39.39 0.80
N SER A 44 7.20 38.08 0.72
CA SER A 44 6.12 37.10 0.82
C SER A 44 5.71 36.96 2.28
N THR A 45 4.76 37.79 2.71
CA THR A 45 4.01 37.60 3.97
C THR A 45 2.88 36.64 3.69
N TYR A 46 3.20 35.39 3.35
CA TYR A 46 2.18 34.37 3.12
C TYR A 46 1.64 33.88 4.46
N THR A 47 0.52 34.44 4.89
CA THR A 47 -0.34 33.79 5.88
C THR A 47 -1.16 32.74 5.13
N PRO A 48 -1.09 31.44 5.49
CA PRO A 48 -1.91 30.43 4.83
C PRO A 48 -3.40 30.80 5.01
N SER A 49 -4.06 31.10 3.88
CA SER A 49 -5.49 31.33 3.87
C SER A 49 -6.18 29.98 4.00
N GLN A 50 -6.79 29.72 5.16
CA GLN A 50 -7.70 28.59 5.30
C GLN A 50 -8.98 28.91 4.51
N SER A 51 -9.22 28.10 3.48
CA SER A 51 -10.41 27.96 2.63
C SER A 51 -11.41 29.13 2.58
N VAL A 52 -11.49 29.77 1.41
CA VAL A 52 -12.48 30.80 1.06
C VAL A 52 -13.88 30.20 0.79
N GLY A 53 -14.81 30.38 1.73
CA GLY A 53 -16.24 30.16 1.52
C GLY A 53 -17.05 30.11 2.81
N ASP A 54 -18.25 30.71 2.81
CA ASP A 54 -19.24 30.70 3.92
C ASP A 54 -19.87 29.31 4.17
N GLY A 55 -19.28 28.26 3.58
CA GLY A 55 -19.72 26.88 3.78
C GLY A 55 -19.26 26.35 5.14
N PRO A 56 -19.88 25.27 5.65
CA PRO A 56 -19.42 24.62 6.86
C PRO A 56 -17.95 24.24 6.72
N GLN A 57 -17.10 24.82 7.57
CA GLN A 57 -15.72 24.35 7.72
C GLN A 57 -15.74 22.98 8.42
N ALA A 58 -14.70 22.18 8.17
CA ALA A 58 -14.43 21.03 9.01
C ALA A 58 -14.39 21.48 10.49
N PRO A 59 -14.83 20.64 11.44
CA PRO A 59 -14.68 20.91 12.87
C PRO A 59 -13.26 21.38 13.17
N ASN A 60 -13.12 22.35 14.08
CA ASN A 60 -11.88 23.10 14.33
C ASN A 60 -10.62 22.23 14.18
N ALA A 61 -9.71 22.65 13.31
CA ALA A 61 -8.42 21.99 13.08
C ALA A 61 -7.45 22.07 14.28
N ASP A 62 -7.96 22.37 15.48
CA ASP A 62 -7.20 22.54 16.72
C ASP A 62 -6.91 21.20 17.43
N GLU A 63 -7.61 20.12 17.07
CA GLU A 63 -7.37 18.79 17.63
C GLU A 63 -6.44 17.99 16.71
N VAL A 64 -5.13 18.21 16.89
CA VAL A 64 -4.13 17.26 16.38
C VAL A 64 -4.27 15.97 17.19
N PRO A 65 -4.46 14.80 16.55
CA PRO A 65 -4.52 13.53 17.26
C PRO A 65 -3.26 13.35 18.11
N GLU A 66 -3.44 12.98 19.37
CA GLU A 66 -2.31 12.65 20.24
C GLU A 66 -1.56 11.44 19.65
N ASN A 67 -0.23 11.48 19.70
CA ASN A 67 0.58 10.36 19.24
C ASN A 67 0.35 9.16 20.17
N PRO A 68 -0.08 8.00 19.64
CA PRO A 68 -0.25 6.81 20.46
C PRO A 68 1.06 6.39 21.14
N GLU A 69 0.96 5.89 22.35
CA GLU A 69 2.06 5.25 23.06
C GLU A 69 2.18 3.78 22.64
N TRP A 70 3.39 3.24 22.73
CA TRP A 70 3.65 1.81 22.56
C TRP A 70 3.53 1.10 23.90
N THR A 71 2.56 0.20 24.00
CA THR A 71 2.43 -0.76 25.11
C THR A 71 2.79 -2.18 24.64
N PRO A 72 3.11 -3.10 25.57
CA PRO A 72 3.28 -4.52 25.22
C PRO A 72 2.05 -5.10 24.48
N GLU A 73 0.84 -4.68 24.87
CA GLU A 73 -0.39 -5.09 24.21
C GLU A 73 -0.48 -4.58 22.77
N ASP A 74 -0.02 -3.35 22.50
CA ASP A 74 0.04 -2.80 21.14
C ASP A 74 1.04 -3.56 20.26
N GLU A 75 2.19 -3.94 20.83
CA GLU A 75 3.22 -4.74 20.15
C GLU A 75 2.68 -6.11 19.75
N ASP A 76 2.02 -6.81 20.68
CA ASP A 76 1.43 -8.12 20.42
C ASP A 76 0.28 -8.03 19.40
N ALA A 77 -0.55 -6.99 19.49
CA ALA A 77 -1.64 -6.76 18.53
C ALA A 77 -1.12 -6.48 17.12
N ALA A 78 -0.05 -5.67 16.98
CA ALA A 78 0.57 -5.40 15.69
C ALA A 78 1.16 -6.67 15.07
N LYS A 79 1.90 -7.47 15.85
CA LYS A 79 2.45 -8.76 15.37
C LYS A 79 1.35 -9.70 14.90
N GLN A 80 0.30 -9.87 15.71
CA GLN A 80 -0.82 -10.74 15.38
C GLN A 80 -1.52 -10.30 14.08
N VAL A 81 -1.78 -8.99 13.91
CA VAL A 81 -2.38 -8.48 12.68
C VAL A 81 -1.47 -8.72 11.47
N ALA A 82 -0.15 -8.53 11.60
CA ALA A 82 0.78 -8.81 10.52
C ALA A 82 0.79 -10.29 10.11
N GLU A 83 0.85 -11.20 11.09
CA GLU A 83 0.86 -12.65 10.87
C GLU A 83 -0.45 -13.13 10.24
N ASP A 84 -1.60 -12.76 10.81
CA ASP A 84 -2.91 -13.18 10.33
C ASP A 84 -3.21 -12.63 8.93
N ALA A 85 -2.87 -11.36 8.68
CA ALA A 85 -3.05 -10.77 7.36
C ALA A 85 -2.19 -11.44 6.29
N LEU A 86 -0.93 -11.76 6.62
CA LEU A 86 -0.05 -12.44 5.68
C LEU A 86 -0.45 -13.90 5.48
N ALA A 87 -0.96 -14.57 6.52
CA ALA A 87 -1.52 -15.91 6.40
C ALA A 87 -2.77 -15.95 5.50
N ASP A 88 -3.63 -14.92 5.55
CA ASP A 88 -4.76 -14.81 4.62
C ASP A 88 -4.32 -14.49 3.19
N PHE A 89 -3.30 -13.64 3.03
CA PHE A 89 -2.70 -13.30 1.74
C PHE A 89 -2.08 -14.53 1.06
N ALA A 90 -1.38 -15.38 1.82
CA ALA A 90 -0.63 -16.55 1.37
C ALA A 90 -1.48 -17.78 1.01
N ARG A 91 -2.66 -17.58 0.40
CA ARG A 91 -3.60 -18.65 0.05
C ARG A 91 -3.91 -18.68 -1.44
N PRO A 92 -2.95 -19.10 -2.30
CA PRO A 92 -3.10 -19.03 -3.75
C PRO A 92 -4.16 -19.98 -4.32
N ASP A 93 -4.58 -20.98 -3.56
CA ASP A 93 -5.57 -21.99 -3.98
C ASP A 93 -7.02 -21.61 -3.60
N VAL A 94 -7.24 -20.46 -2.95
CA VAL A 94 -8.58 -19.96 -2.57
C VAL A 94 -9.20 -19.19 -3.74
N GLU A 95 -10.53 -19.26 -3.89
CA GLU A 95 -11.25 -18.51 -4.92
C GLU A 95 -11.06 -16.99 -4.73
N GLU A 96 -10.90 -16.26 -5.83
CA GLU A 96 -10.51 -14.85 -5.86
C GLU A 96 -11.40 -13.95 -4.99
N THR A 97 -12.72 -14.07 -5.10
CA THR A 97 -13.67 -13.26 -4.33
C THR A 97 -13.56 -13.56 -2.83
N GLN A 98 -13.48 -14.84 -2.46
CA GLN A 98 -13.30 -15.23 -1.07
C GLN A 98 -11.95 -14.71 -0.52
N TRP A 99 -10.87 -14.92 -1.26
CA TRP A 99 -9.53 -14.45 -0.89
C TRP A 99 -9.52 -12.93 -0.68
N ALA A 100 -10.09 -12.17 -1.62
CA ALA A 100 -10.12 -10.72 -1.56
C ALA A 100 -10.91 -10.21 -0.34
N ASN A 101 -12.07 -10.82 -0.03
CA ASN A 101 -12.86 -10.44 1.14
C ASN A 101 -12.15 -10.75 2.46
N ASP A 102 -11.56 -11.93 2.55
CA ASP A 102 -10.83 -12.36 3.74
C ASP A 102 -9.60 -11.47 3.97
N PHE A 103 -8.87 -11.09 2.92
CA PHE A 103 -7.70 -10.23 3.04
C PHE A 103 -8.10 -8.76 3.33
N ALA A 104 -9.15 -8.25 2.67
CA ALA A 104 -9.58 -6.85 2.79
C ALA A 104 -9.95 -6.42 4.21
N ARG A 105 -10.34 -7.34 5.11
CA ARG A 105 -10.62 -7.02 6.52
C ARG A 105 -9.41 -6.45 7.26
N TRP A 106 -8.20 -6.79 6.81
CA TRP A 106 -6.94 -6.32 7.39
C TRP A 106 -6.49 -4.99 6.81
N LEU A 107 -7.00 -4.60 5.65
CA LEU A 107 -6.43 -3.53 4.85
C LEU A 107 -6.93 -2.14 5.25
N THR A 108 -6.09 -1.13 5.03
CA THR A 108 -6.54 0.26 4.91
C THR A 108 -7.41 0.44 3.64
N PRO A 109 -8.26 1.47 3.54
CA PRO A 109 -9.04 1.72 2.33
C PRO A 109 -8.18 1.87 1.06
N GLU A 110 -7.00 2.51 1.19
CA GLU A 110 -6.04 2.65 0.09
C GLU A 110 -5.45 1.29 -0.31
N ALA A 111 -5.07 0.47 0.67
CA ALA A 111 -4.55 -0.86 0.41
C ALA A 111 -5.62 -1.75 -0.24
N THR A 112 -6.88 -1.70 0.21
CA THR A 112 -7.99 -2.44 -0.44
C THR A 112 -8.09 -2.11 -1.92
N THR A 113 -7.94 -0.83 -2.29
CA THR A 113 -7.93 -0.42 -3.70
C THR A 113 -6.71 -0.95 -4.44
N SER A 114 -5.54 -0.96 -3.79
CA SER A 114 -4.30 -1.45 -4.38
C SER A 114 -4.29 -2.95 -4.62
N TYR A 115 -4.93 -3.73 -3.74
CA TYR A 115 -4.97 -5.19 -3.81
C TYR A 115 -6.22 -5.74 -4.51
N SER A 116 -7.18 -4.91 -4.92
CA SER A 116 -8.47 -5.38 -5.48
C SER A 116 -8.37 -6.12 -6.81
N ALA A 117 -7.24 -6.00 -7.51
CA ALA A 117 -6.99 -6.64 -8.81
C ALA A 117 -5.97 -7.78 -8.73
N VAL A 118 -5.56 -8.19 -7.52
CA VAL A 118 -4.64 -9.30 -7.35
C VAL A 118 -5.40 -10.62 -7.55
N ASP A 119 -4.89 -11.43 -8.47
CA ASP A 119 -5.29 -12.83 -8.60
C ASP A 119 -4.48 -13.67 -7.59
N PRO A 120 -5.14 -14.36 -6.64
CA PRO A 120 -4.45 -15.14 -5.61
C PRO A 120 -3.54 -16.22 -6.19
N ALA A 121 -3.85 -16.77 -7.37
CA ALA A 121 -3.01 -17.80 -7.99
C ALA A 121 -1.59 -17.31 -8.35
N ASN A 122 -1.38 -15.99 -8.42
CA ASN A 122 -0.09 -15.37 -8.66
C ASN A 122 0.65 -14.97 -7.37
N VAL A 123 0.07 -15.20 -6.19
CA VAL A 123 0.74 -14.92 -4.91
C VAL A 123 1.82 -16.00 -4.66
N PRO A 124 3.11 -15.63 -4.56
CA PRO A 124 4.19 -16.60 -4.49
C PRO A 124 4.37 -17.23 -3.10
N VAL A 125 3.96 -16.53 -2.05
CA VAL A 125 4.02 -16.98 -0.65
C VAL A 125 2.87 -17.93 -0.33
N LYS A 126 3.13 -18.97 0.47
CA LYS A 126 2.15 -20.01 0.81
C LYS A 126 1.95 -20.21 2.29
N GLU A 127 2.92 -19.82 3.11
CA GLU A 127 2.81 -19.96 4.56
C GLU A 127 3.69 -18.98 5.33
N VAL A 128 3.19 -18.58 6.51
CA VAL A 128 3.98 -17.93 7.55
C VAL A 128 4.72 -19.01 8.34
N THR A 129 6.03 -18.85 8.52
CA THR A 129 6.90 -19.90 9.09
C THR A 129 7.41 -19.58 10.49
N GLY A 130 7.11 -18.41 11.03
CA GLY A 130 7.59 -17.98 12.34
C GLY A 130 6.91 -16.71 12.84
N PRO A 131 7.19 -16.32 14.10
CA PRO A 131 6.61 -15.14 14.69
C PRO A 131 7.16 -13.87 14.03
N ALA A 132 6.32 -12.85 13.96
CA ALA A 132 6.69 -11.52 13.48
C ALA A 132 7.61 -10.80 14.47
N THR A 133 8.48 -9.94 13.93
CA THR A 133 9.28 -8.97 14.69
C THR A 133 8.93 -7.56 14.23
N LEU A 134 9.03 -6.57 15.11
CA LEU A 134 8.68 -5.18 14.78
C LEU A 134 9.93 -4.29 14.80
N ASP A 135 10.01 -3.38 13.84
CA ASP A 135 10.94 -2.24 13.86
C ASP A 135 10.20 -1.02 14.41
N ILE A 136 10.22 -0.86 15.75
CA ILE A 136 9.47 0.17 16.46
C ILE A 136 10.28 1.47 16.50
N ASP A 137 9.68 2.53 15.96
CA ASP A 137 10.07 3.91 16.24
C ASP A 137 9.22 4.43 17.41
N GLU A 138 9.82 4.57 18.60
CA GLU A 138 9.12 5.05 19.80
C GLU A 138 8.53 6.46 19.65
N THR A 139 8.98 7.23 18.65
CA THR A 139 8.43 8.57 18.36
C THR A 139 7.24 8.55 17.41
N ASN A 140 6.92 7.39 16.82
CA ASN A 140 5.80 7.20 15.90
C ASN A 140 4.86 6.09 16.41
N GLY A 141 3.79 6.51 17.07
CA GLY A 141 2.74 5.62 17.53
C GLY A 141 1.76 5.17 16.46
N PHE A 142 1.78 5.78 15.27
CA PHE A 142 0.76 5.55 14.24
C PHE A 142 1.12 4.45 13.25
N GLY A 143 2.39 4.06 13.15
CA GLY A 143 2.84 3.11 12.13
C GLY A 143 4.05 2.30 12.55
N VAL A 144 4.15 1.09 12.02
CA VAL A 144 5.28 0.18 12.23
C VAL A 144 5.49 -0.70 11.00
N ILE A 145 6.71 -1.18 10.80
CA ILE A 145 6.99 -2.27 9.86
C ILE A 145 7.20 -3.55 10.67
N ALA A 146 6.35 -4.55 10.41
CA ALA A 146 6.55 -5.90 10.91
C ALA A 146 7.34 -6.71 9.88
N THR A 147 8.33 -7.48 10.33
CA THR A 147 9.02 -8.50 9.53
C THR A 147 8.43 -9.85 9.87
N VAL A 148 7.80 -10.51 8.90
CA VAL A 148 7.11 -11.79 9.06
C VAL A 148 7.84 -12.86 8.25
N PRO A 149 8.41 -13.90 8.89
CA PRO A 149 9.07 -15.00 8.20
C PRO A 149 8.06 -15.85 7.39
N THR A 150 8.40 -16.17 6.14
CA THR A 150 7.59 -17.01 5.25
C THR A 150 8.40 -18.08 4.53
N ASP A 151 7.73 -18.97 3.80
CA ASP A 151 8.37 -20.02 3.00
C ASP A 151 9.26 -19.50 1.85
N ILE A 152 9.12 -18.22 1.49
CA ILE A 152 9.94 -17.58 0.46
C ILE A 152 10.85 -16.45 0.98
N GLY A 153 11.00 -16.34 2.31
CA GLY A 153 11.82 -15.34 2.98
C GLY A 153 11.00 -14.37 3.83
N ASP A 154 11.63 -13.30 4.28
CA ASP A 154 11.00 -12.35 5.20
C ASP A 154 10.17 -11.31 4.43
N TYR A 155 8.87 -11.26 4.74
CA TYR A 155 7.97 -10.21 4.24
C TYR A 155 7.98 -9.01 5.18
N GLY A 156 8.06 -7.81 4.60
CA GLY A 156 7.72 -6.58 5.32
C GLY A 156 6.22 -6.32 5.28
N VAL A 157 5.61 -6.02 6.42
CA VAL A 157 4.19 -5.65 6.53
C VAL A 157 4.10 -4.28 7.18
N GLN A 158 3.70 -3.27 6.41
CA GLN A 158 3.44 -1.93 6.94
C GLN A 158 2.06 -1.89 7.58
N LEU A 159 2.04 -1.57 8.87
CA LEU A 159 0.82 -1.40 9.65
C LEU A 159 0.61 0.06 9.99
N LEU A 160 -0.66 0.48 10.02
CA LEU A 160 -1.11 1.80 10.44
C LEU A 160 -2.29 1.68 11.42
N ARG A 161 -2.38 2.59 12.39
CA ARG A 161 -3.57 2.80 13.24
C ARG A 161 -3.94 4.28 13.29
N GLN A 162 -5.18 4.58 13.68
CA GLN A 162 -5.70 5.96 13.69
C GLN A 162 -5.63 6.63 15.08
N GLY A 163 -5.34 5.87 16.14
CA GLY A 163 -5.29 6.33 17.52
C GLY A 163 -4.92 5.18 18.47
N GLN A 164 -4.83 5.44 19.78
CA GLN A 164 -4.39 4.46 20.79
C GLN A 164 -5.21 3.17 20.75
N ASP A 165 -6.54 3.29 20.76
CA ASP A 165 -7.47 2.16 20.84
C ASP A 165 -7.99 1.70 19.47
N GLU A 166 -7.46 2.26 18.38
CA GLU A 166 -7.88 1.94 17.02
C GLU A 166 -7.11 0.72 16.49
N PRO A 167 -7.76 -0.17 15.74
CA PRO A 167 -7.13 -1.40 15.28
C PRO A 167 -6.01 -1.10 14.27
N TRP A 168 -4.95 -1.92 14.33
CA TRP A 168 -3.94 -1.96 13.28
C TRP A 168 -4.54 -2.43 11.95
N LYS A 169 -4.10 -1.80 10.87
CA LYS A 169 -4.46 -2.13 9.48
C LYS A 169 -3.21 -2.21 8.62
N VAL A 170 -3.17 -3.19 7.73
CA VAL A 170 -2.14 -3.34 6.72
C VAL A 170 -2.32 -2.26 5.64
N ASN A 171 -1.27 -1.48 5.44
CA ASN A 171 -1.21 -0.50 4.36
C ASN A 171 -0.45 -1.02 3.14
N ARG A 172 0.59 -1.84 3.35
CA ARG A 172 1.44 -2.35 2.28
C ARG A 172 2.18 -3.61 2.68
N LEU A 173 2.33 -4.54 1.75
CA LEU A 173 3.22 -5.69 1.83
C LEU A 173 4.46 -5.46 0.97
N TYR A 174 5.63 -5.84 1.49
CA TYR A 174 6.92 -5.81 0.81
C TYR A 174 7.43 -7.24 0.68
N PRO A 175 7.44 -7.81 -0.54
CA PRO A 175 8.00 -9.14 -0.77
C PRO A 175 9.48 -9.20 -0.41
N PRO A 176 10.01 -10.39 -0.07
CA PRO A 176 11.43 -10.63 0.14
C PRO A 176 12.23 -10.19 -1.09
N GLU A 177 13.43 -9.65 -0.87
CA GLU A 177 14.30 -9.25 -1.97
C GLU A 177 14.53 -10.41 -2.95
N GLY A 178 14.28 -10.16 -4.24
CA GLY A 178 14.48 -11.15 -5.30
C GLY A 178 13.31 -12.12 -5.54
N ALA A 179 12.23 -12.07 -4.75
CA ALA A 179 10.98 -12.74 -5.07
C ALA A 179 10.21 -11.92 -6.13
N ASN A 180 10.07 -12.44 -7.36
CA ASN A 180 9.21 -11.90 -8.42
C ASN A 180 8.36 -13.01 -9.04
#